data_AF-A0A3D4WEG9-F1
#
_entry.id   AF-A0A3D4WEG9-F1
#
_cell.length_a   1.000
_cell.length_b   1.000
_cell.length_c   1.000
_cell.angle_alpha   90.00
_cell.angle_beta   90.00
_cell.angle_gamma   90.00
#
_symmetry.space_group_name_H-M   'P 1'
#
loop_
_entity.id
_entity.type
_entity.pdbx_description
1 polymer ?
#
loop_
_entity_poly.entity_id
_entity_poly.type
_entity_poly.pdbx_seq_one_letter_code
_entity_poly.pdbx_strand_id
1 'polypeptide(L)'
;MGIISCRKKGINNESISKYITAIGYEWLTFTKDQPLESWTTEYFEELYDEILDDMAVKDLSYPAKRLQAIHKFAEVEYGFPKVKVSLTSSQRKIRSEWFSPQLFSALIEQIRIGIDIVEADMLTILFTIAYRTGMRKKEILGLKYADIEGMQRDKPSVMIRPNNYRSIKTDKSIREVPLFALLKPSELALFIKFISINRTKNDQRFIFTLSSSHIPLADHVPIKLLKLLHKDIGGSDHIGMTFHGFRHTAMTNLALVMQGHPDLVMSMTDYNEEDIERIKKGLLGENTCGSDLWYSCAHLFGHLSPDRGFEYYNHTAWLMASYSLSQASIRLPYSTFKNITGIDKKQLKENGYKGDTNNIDLQKIQKLLYRQVLNKDYRSPKQFAIQENCNNAVVANAQDDSRIMLLQRYGLRRVIGFLEDVVEDKNVDNVAAKYDINRLHAQQYFDNAMRIHGILSTRGQKRFFAETDTIKLTPSLLKSGREQKILSQFFTNATTVRDQKNEQWNQFIMVAASKMSTSRPSINFSIKDMNAAVDFIKLGAELIEDKYWLVRGNEEIMSLFKKELSGYPDLKFETYKPDNIISLGIHNPNSKKNSKKNSNIEVSNYEYSPLLRFAIHLTLILDLDNQFLKMM
;
A
#
# COMPACT_ATOMS: atom_id res chain seq x y z
N MET A 1 -17.56 -26.54 17.50
CA MET A 1 -17.56 -28.03 17.60
C MET A 1 -18.43 -28.67 16.51
N GLY A 2 -18.36 -28.21 15.25
CA GLY A 2 -19.21 -28.73 14.15
C GLY A 2 -18.48 -29.49 13.04
N ILE A 3 -17.19 -29.84 13.20
CA ILE A 3 -16.29 -30.22 12.08
C ILE A 3 -16.38 -31.71 11.68
N ILE A 4 -17.40 -32.46 12.11
CA ILE A 4 -17.45 -33.91 11.82
C ILE A 4 -18.86 -34.33 11.39
N SER A 5 -19.19 -34.09 10.12
CA SER A 5 -20.26 -34.85 9.45
C SER A 5 -19.74 -36.25 9.13
N CYS A 6 -19.80 -37.12 10.15
CA CYS A 6 -19.54 -38.54 10.02
C CYS A 6 -20.82 -39.28 9.65
N ARG A 7 -21.02 -39.55 8.36
CA ARG A 7 -21.83 -40.73 7.99
C ARG A 7 -21.01 -41.98 8.32
N LYS A 8 -21.40 -42.66 9.41
CA LYS A 8 -21.15 -44.07 9.76
C LYS A 8 -19.68 -44.55 9.87
N LYS A 9 -18.93 -44.05 10.87
CA LYS A 9 -17.95 -44.82 11.69
C LYS A 9 -17.36 -43.86 12.73
N GLY A 10 -17.35 -44.25 14.00
CA GLY A 10 -16.77 -43.43 15.07
C GLY A 10 -15.29 -43.16 14.81
N ILE A 11 -14.90 -41.88 14.77
CA ILE A 11 -13.51 -41.47 14.64
C ILE A 11 -12.84 -41.62 16.00
N ASN A 12 -11.65 -42.23 16.05
CA ASN A 12 -10.88 -42.36 17.29
C ASN A 12 -10.28 -40.99 17.71
N ASN A 13 -10.05 -40.79 19.02
CA ASN A 13 -9.51 -39.53 19.56
C ASN A 13 -8.14 -39.16 18.95
N GLU A 14 -7.33 -40.14 18.57
CA GLU A 14 -6.04 -39.95 17.90
C GLU A 14 -6.17 -39.26 16.55
N SER A 15 -7.21 -39.57 15.77
CA SER A 15 -7.46 -38.94 14.47
C SER A 15 -7.86 -37.47 14.60
N ILE A 16 -8.64 -37.14 15.63
CA ILE A 16 -9.02 -35.75 15.95
C ILE A 16 -7.78 -34.97 16.38
N SER A 17 -6.98 -35.53 17.28
CA SER A 17 -5.73 -34.93 17.72
C SER A 17 -4.79 -34.69 16.54
N LYS A 18 -4.61 -35.68 15.67
CA LYS A 18 -3.75 -35.57 14.48
C LYS A 18 -4.21 -34.47 13.53
N TYR A 19 -5.52 -34.27 13.39
CA TYR A 19 -6.07 -33.18 12.57
C TYR A 19 -5.76 -31.80 13.16
N ILE A 20 -6.05 -31.62 14.46
CA ILE A 20 -5.82 -30.35 15.17
C ILE A 20 -4.33 -30.02 15.19
N THR A 21 -3.47 -31.00 15.45
CA THR A 21 -2.00 -30.81 15.45
C THR A 21 -1.46 -30.48 14.05
N ALA A 22 -2.09 -30.96 12.98
CA ALA A 22 -1.55 -30.78 11.63
C ALA A 22 -1.82 -29.38 11.04
N ILE A 23 -2.98 -28.78 11.34
CA ILE A 23 -3.36 -27.49 10.75
C ILE A 23 -4.08 -26.54 11.72
N GLY A 24 -4.53 -27.02 12.88
CA GLY A 24 -5.47 -26.30 13.73
C GLY A 24 -4.87 -25.03 14.34
N TYR A 25 -3.63 -25.10 14.80
CA TYR A 25 -2.95 -23.94 15.40
C TYR A 25 -2.69 -22.85 14.35
N GLU A 26 -2.15 -23.23 13.19
CA GLU A 26 -1.84 -22.33 12.08
C GLU A 26 -3.13 -21.74 11.51
N TRP A 27 -4.14 -22.57 11.26
CA TRP A 27 -5.44 -22.11 10.78
C TRP A 27 -6.02 -21.04 11.70
N LEU A 28 -6.08 -21.30 13.01
CA LEU A 28 -6.58 -20.33 13.99
C LEU A 28 -5.71 -19.06 14.02
N THR A 29 -4.39 -19.21 13.98
CA THR A 29 -3.46 -18.07 14.01
C THR A 29 -3.69 -17.13 12.83
N PHE A 30 -3.86 -17.67 11.62
CA PHE A 30 -4.02 -16.84 10.44
C PHE A 30 -5.46 -16.33 10.22
N THR A 31 -6.47 -17.06 10.72
CA THR A 31 -7.90 -16.70 10.54
C THR A 31 -8.50 -15.94 11.72
N LYS A 32 -7.81 -15.83 12.86
CA LYS A 32 -8.28 -15.06 14.01
C LYS A 32 -8.61 -13.63 13.61
N ASP A 33 -9.81 -13.18 13.99
CA ASP A 33 -10.34 -11.83 13.74
C ASP A 33 -10.47 -11.45 12.25
N GLN A 34 -10.46 -12.44 11.35
CA GLN A 34 -10.62 -12.22 9.91
C GLN A 34 -12.09 -12.33 9.46
N PRO A 35 -12.58 -11.47 8.55
CA PRO A 35 -13.95 -11.51 8.06
C PRO A 35 -14.13 -12.56 6.95
N LEU A 36 -13.96 -13.84 7.30
CA LEU A 36 -13.90 -14.97 6.35
C LEU A 36 -15.11 -15.05 5.40
N GLU A 37 -16.29 -14.65 5.86
CA GLU A 37 -17.54 -14.66 5.07
C GLU A 37 -17.49 -13.72 3.86
N SER A 38 -16.62 -12.69 3.90
CA SER A 38 -16.48 -11.71 2.82
C SER A 38 -15.37 -12.05 1.82
N TRP A 39 -14.68 -13.18 2.02
CA TRP A 39 -13.49 -13.53 1.27
C TRP A 39 -13.82 -14.17 -0.09
N THR A 40 -13.04 -13.80 -1.11
CA THR A 40 -13.09 -14.43 -2.44
C THR A 40 -12.18 -15.66 -2.49
N THR A 41 -12.29 -16.44 -3.57
CA THR A 41 -11.44 -17.61 -3.83
C THR A 41 -9.96 -17.30 -3.62
N GLU A 42 -9.48 -16.18 -4.15
CA GLU A 42 -8.07 -15.82 -4.13
C GLU A 42 -7.56 -15.50 -2.71
N TYR A 43 -8.41 -14.96 -1.83
CA TYR A 43 -8.04 -14.71 -0.44
C TYR A 43 -7.78 -16.01 0.32
N PHE A 44 -8.64 -17.00 0.10
CA PHE A 44 -8.44 -18.32 0.70
C PHE A 44 -7.22 -19.01 0.11
N GLU A 45 -7.00 -18.92 -1.19
CA GLU A 45 -5.78 -19.45 -1.83
C GLU A 45 -4.52 -18.81 -1.24
N GLU A 46 -4.48 -17.49 -1.13
CA GLU A 46 -3.37 -16.76 -0.51
C GLU A 46 -3.18 -17.15 0.96
N LEU A 47 -4.26 -17.28 1.74
CA LEU A 47 -4.22 -17.76 3.11
C LEU A 47 -3.60 -19.16 3.22
N TYR A 48 -4.03 -20.09 2.36
CA TYR A 48 -3.54 -21.46 2.40
C TYR A 48 -2.06 -21.54 2.03
N ASP A 49 -1.62 -20.77 1.04
CA ASP A 49 -0.21 -20.68 0.68
C ASP A 49 0.60 -20.07 1.85
N GLU A 50 0.13 -18.98 2.47
CA GLU A 50 0.76 -18.38 3.66
C GLU A 50 0.87 -19.36 4.85
N ILE A 51 -0.18 -20.15 5.11
CA ILE A 51 -0.20 -21.16 6.18
C ILE A 51 0.82 -22.28 5.90
N LEU A 52 0.84 -22.79 4.68
CA LEU A 52 1.73 -23.88 4.28
C LEU A 52 3.19 -23.45 4.33
N ASP A 53 3.47 -22.19 4.01
CA ASP A 53 4.80 -21.60 4.10
C ASP A 53 5.28 -21.41 5.54
N ASP A 54 4.36 -21.13 6.48
CA ASP A 54 4.68 -21.00 7.91
C ASP A 54 4.92 -22.37 8.58
N MET A 55 4.47 -23.46 7.96
CA MET A 55 4.65 -24.79 8.52
C MET A 55 6.11 -25.26 8.42
N ALA A 56 6.73 -25.53 9.57
CA ALA A 56 8.05 -26.13 9.69
C ALA A 56 8.05 -27.66 9.45
N VAL A 57 7.25 -28.15 8.49
CA VAL A 57 7.10 -29.58 8.18
C VAL A 57 7.62 -29.88 6.78
N LYS A 58 8.50 -30.88 6.64
CA LYS A 58 9.10 -31.24 5.34
C LYS A 58 8.05 -31.65 4.29
N ASP A 59 7.07 -32.47 4.67
CA ASP A 59 5.97 -32.89 3.78
C ASP A 59 4.70 -32.08 4.04
N LEU A 60 4.41 -31.15 3.13
CA LEU A 60 3.21 -30.32 3.16
C LEU A 60 1.96 -31.00 2.57
N SER A 61 2.09 -32.18 1.96
CA SER A 61 0.98 -32.85 1.29
C SER A 61 -0.15 -33.21 2.25
N TYR A 62 0.19 -33.65 3.47
CA TYR A 62 -0.80 -33.98 4.49
C TYR A 62 -1.51 -32.72 5.03
N PRO A 63 -0.80 -31.68 5.51
CA PRO A 63 -1.43 -30.41 5.88
C PRO A 63 -2.29 -29.81 4.76
N ALA A 64 -1.80 -29.76 3.52
CA ALA A 64 -2.56 -29.23 2.39
C ALA A 64 -3.87 -30.01 2.14
N LYS A 65 -3.85 -31.35 2.24
CA LYS A 65 -5.06 -32.17 2.16
C LYS A 65 -6.02 -31.90 3.32
N ARG A 66 -5.51 -31.59 4.52
CA ARG A 66 -6.35 -31.22 5.66
C ARG A 66 -6.97 -29.83 5.49
N LEU A 67 -6.21 -28.84 4.98
CA LEU A 67 -6.71 -27.51 4.63
C LEU A 67 -7.77 -27.59 3.52
N GLN A 68 -7.55 -28.40 2.50
CA GLN A 68 -8.58 -28.63 1.47
C GLN A 68 -9.85 -29.26 2.06
N ALA A 69 -9.71 -30.17 3.04
CA ALA A 69 -10.85 -30.79 3.70
C ALA A 69 -11.62 -29.79 4.57
N ILE A 70 -10.94 -28.90 5.32
CA ILE A 70 -11.60 -27.85 6.11
C ILE A 70 -12.31 -26.86 5.19
N HIS A 71 -11.67 -26.47 4.08
CA HIS A 71 -12.27 -25.57 3.10
C HIS A 71 -13.52 -26.16 2.47
N LYS A 72 -13.46 -27.43 2.07
CA LYS A 72 -14.60 -28.11 1.43
C LYS A 72 -15.79 -28.24 2.40
N PHE A 73 -15.51 -28.42 3.69
CA PHE A 73 -16.55 -28.36 4.72
C PHE A 73 -17.14 -26.93 4.81
N ALA A 74 -16.29 -25.90 4.80
CA ALA A 74 -16.74 -24.51 4.84
C ALA A 74 -17.53 -24.07 3.57
N GLU A 75 -17.14 -24.59 2.40
CA GLU A 75 -17.85 -24.40 1.13
C GLU A 75 -19.29 -24.92 1.22
N VAL A 76 -19.48 -26.13 1.78
CA VAL A 76 -20.79 -26.79 1.87
C VAL A 76 -21.66 -26.18 2.97
N GLU A 77 -21.10 -25.99 4.17
CA GLU A 77 -21.90 -25.62 5.36
C GLU A 77 -22.04 -24.11 5.56
N TYR A 78 -21.07 -23.33 5.06
CA TYR A 78 -21.00 -21.87 5.29
C TYR A 78 -20.98 -21.07 3.98
N GLY A 79 -21.15 -21.72 2.82
CA GLY A 79 -21.23 -21.05 1.52
C GLY A 79 -19.93 -20.39 1.06
N PHE A 80 -18.77 -20.84 1.56
CA PHE A 80 -17.49 -20.29 1.12
C PHE A 80 -17.27 -20.53 -0.38
N PRO A 81 -16.53 -19.65 -1.08
CA PRO A 81 -16.23 -19.84 -2.49
C PRO A 81 -15.41 -21.10 -2.72
N LYS A 82 -15.51 -21.70 -3.90
CA LYS A 82 -14.77 -22.92 -4.24
C LYS A 82 -13.27 -22.64 -4.41
N VAL A 83 -12.44 -23.34 -3.64
CA VAL A 83 -10.97 -23.16 -3.63
C VAL A 83 -10.25 -24.50 -3.81
N LYS A 84 -9.13 -24.47 -4.53
CA LYS A 84 -8.20 -25.60 -4.63
C LYS A 84 -6.86 -25.25 -3.99
N VAL A 85 -6.48 -26.00 -2.96
CA VAL A 85 -5.15 -25.88 -2.34
C VAL A 85 -4.12 -26.58 -3.25
N SER A 86 -3.11 -25.83 -3.70
CA SER A 86 -2.18 -26.21 -4.77
C SER A 86 -1.38 -27.50 -4.52
N LEU A 87 -1.21 -27.91 -3.24
CA LEU A 87 -0.42 -29.08 -2.82
C LEU A 87 -1.24 -30.36 -2.54
N THR A 88 -2.49 -30.43 -2.98
CA THR A 88 -3.39 -31.57 -2.71
C THR A 88 -3.18 -32.78 -3.62
N SER A 89 -2.60 -32.58 -4.81
CA SER A 89 -2.30 -33.62 -5.80
C SER A 89 -0.92 -34.25 -5.61
N SER A 90 -0.75 -35.51 -6.06
CA SER A 90 0.53 -36.25 -6.04
C SER A 90 1.63 -35.60 -6.91
N GLN A 91 1.24 -34.79 -7.90
CA GLN A 91 2.14 -33.89 -8.61
C GLN A 91 2.11 -32.51 -7.92
N ARG A 92 3.27 -32.05 -7.45
CA ARG A 92 3.45 -30.72 -6.87
C ARG A 92 3.14 -29.67 -7.93
N LYS A 93 2.04 -28.92 -7.77
CA LYS A 93 1.73 -27.76 -8.61
C LYS A 93 2.04 -26.51 -7.81
N ILE A 94 3.04 -25.75 -8.25
CA ILE A 94 3.46 -24.51 -7.63
C ILE A 94 3.03 -23.36 -8.53
N ARG A 95 2.54 -22.27 -7.95
CA ARG A 95 2.26 -21.04 -8.68
C ARG A 95 3.58 -20.41 -9.09
N SER A 96 3.82 -20.29 -10.38
CA SER A 96 4.98 -19.56 -10.92
C SER A 96 4.61 -18.11 -11.22
N GLU A 97 3.93 -17.44 -10.28
CA GLU A 97 3.60 -16.02 -10.39
C GLU A 97 4.89 -15.20 -10.35
N TRP A 98 5.08 -14.35 -11.36
CA TRP A 98 6.24 -13.46 -11.46
C TRP A 98 5.80 -12.12 -12.03
N PHE A 99 6.09 -11.04 -11.29
CA PHE A 99 5.78 -9.68 -11.70
C PHE A 99 6.96 -9.14 -12.50
N SER A 100 6.75 -8.90 -13.79
CA SER A 100 7.78 -8.29 -14.62
C SER A 100 8.07 -6.86 -14.17
N PRO A 101 9.28 -6.33 -14.43
CA PRO A 101 9.59 -4.95 -14.08
C PRO A 101 8.65 -3.93 -14.70
N GLN A 102 8.20 -4.15 -15.94
CA GLN A 102 7.27 -3.26 -16.63
C GLN A 102 5.90 -3.26 -15.95
N LEU A 103 5.42 -4.45 -15.58
CA LEU A 103 4.15 -4.59 -14.87
C LEU A 103 4.22 -3.90 -13.50
N PHE A 104 5.30 -4.13 -12.74
CA PHE A 104 5.49 -3.47 -11.46
C PHE A 104 5.58 -1.94 -11.60
N SER A 105 6.34 -1.44 -12.57
CA SER A 105 6.42 0.00 -12.87
C SER A 105 5.05 0.59 -13.19
N ALA A 106 4.24 -0.08 -14.01
CA ALA A 106 2.89 0.37 -14.35
C ALA A 106 1.97 0.39 -13.12
N LEU A 107 2.08 -0.59 -12.21
CA LEU A 107 1.33 -0.60 -10.95
C LEU A 107 1.70 0.59 -10.07
N ILE A 108 2.99 0.91 -9.93
CA ILE A 108 3.44 2.07 -9.15
C ILE A 108 2.99 3.39 -9.79
N GLU A 109 3.04 3.49 -11.11
CA GLU A 109 2.53 4.66 -11.84
C GLU A 109 1.03 4.87 -11.60
N GLN A 110 0.22 3.80 -11.68
CA GLN A 110 -1.21 3.90 -11.38
C GLN A 110 -1.49 4.27 -9.92
N ILE A 111 -0.67 3.82 -8.95
CA ILE A 111 -0.80 4.30 -7.56
C ILE A 111 -0.60 5.82 -7.51
N ARG A 112 0.40 6.35 -8.22
CA ARG A 112 0.71 7.78 -8.19
C ARG A 112 -0.33 8.65 -8.88
N ILE A 113 -1.02 8.13 -9.89
CA ILE A 113 -2.04 8.88 -10.65
C ILE A 113 -3.44 8.70 -10.05
N GLY A 114 -3.78 7.48 -9.66
CA GLY A 114 -5.15 7.09 -9.28
C GLY A 114 -5.46 7.13 -7.78
N ILE A 115 -4.43 7.21 -6.92
CA ILE A 115 -4.63 7.27 -5.47
C ILE A 115 -4.37 8.67 -4.94
N ASP A 116 -5.14 9.04 -3.91
CA ASP A 116 -4.95 10.28 -3.16
C ASP A 116 -3.48 10.44 -2.76
N ILE A 117 -2.90 11.59 -3.12
CA ILE A 117 -1.50 11.93 -2.88
C ILE A 117 -1.09 11.79 -1.41
N VAL A 118 -2.04 11.94 -0.48
CA VAL A 118 -1.85 11.74 0.95
C VAL A 118 -1.43 10.30 1.28
N GLU A 119 -1.93 9.32 0.52
CA GLU A 119 -1.67 7.89 0.72
C GLU A 119 -0.73 7.30 -0.34
N ALA A 120 -0.55 7.98 -1.48
CA ALA A 120 0.21 7.48 -2.62
C ALA A 120 1.67 7.12 -2.27
N ASP A 121 2.39 7.96 -1.51
CA ASP A 121 3.76 7.65 -1.07
C ASP A 121 3.78 6.41 -0.16
N MET A 122 2.84 6.31 0.79
CA MET A 122 2.74 5.18 1.71
C MET A 122 2.47 3.86 0.96
N LEU A 123 1.53 3.88 0.01
CA LEU A 123 1.19 2.70 -0.79
C LEU A 123 2.28 2.35 -1.78
N THR A 124 2.93 3.34 -2.39
CA THR A 124 4.11 3.11 -3.25
C THR A 124 5.17 2.35 -2.47
N ILE A 125 5.52 2.83 -1.28
CA ILE A 125 6.51 2.17 -0.42
C ILE A 125 6.06 0.76 -0.01
N LEU A 126 4.78 0.58 0.33
CA LEU A 126 4.23 -0.74 0.71
C LEU A 126 4.46 -1.76 -0.40
N PHE A 127 4.10 -1.41 -1.64
CA PHE A 127 4.24 -2.29 -2.81
C PHE A 127 5.71 -2.47 -3.21
N THR A 128 6.53 -1.43 -3.13
CA THR A 128 7.98 -1.52 -3.36
C THR A 128 8.67 -2.45 -2.37
N ILE A 129 8.35 -2.37 -1.08
CA ILE A 129 8.91 -3.29 -0.07
C ILE A 129 8.46 -4.72 -0.38
N ALA A 130 7.19 -4.94 -0.72
CA ALA A 130 6.70 -6.27 -1.09
C ALA A 130 7.47 -6.84 -2.30
N TYR A 131 7.62 -6.04 -3.37
CA TYR A 131 8.29 -6.45 -4.62
C TYR A 131 9.79 -6.72 -4.44
N ARG A 132 10.50 -5.88 -3.69
CA ARG A 132 11.96 -5.98 -3.53
C ARG A 132 12.39 -7.00 -2.49
N THR A 133 11.64 -7.13 -1.40
CA THR A 133 12.06 -7.92 -0.22
C THR A 133 11.31 -9.24 -0.08
N GLY A 134 10.13 -9.37 -0.69
CA GLY A 134 9.29 -10.55 -0.54
C GLY A 134 8.77 -10.78 0.88
N MET A 135 8.80 -9.76 1.74
CA MET A 135 8.18 -9.79 3.06
C MET A 135 6.71 -10.18 2.96
N ARG A 136 6.22 -10.95 3.94
CA ARG A 136 4.81 -11.34 3.99
C ARG A 136 3.96 -10.09 4.19
N LYS A 137 2.76 -10.08 3.63
CA LYS A 137 1.79 -8.97 3.76
C LYS A 137 1.64 -8.49 5.21
N LYS A 138 1.37 -9.41 6.14
CA LYS A 138 1.24 -9.10 7.57
C LYS A 138 2.53 -8.62 8.23
N GLU A 139 3.70 -9.04 7.74
CA GLU A 139 4.98 -8.52 8.23
C GLU A 139 5.14 -7.04 7.86
N ILE A 140 4.76 -6.66 6.63
CA ILE A 140 4.79 -5.28 6.13
C ILE A 140 3.75 -4.43 6.87
N LEU A 141 2.48 -4.84 6.87
CA LEU A 141 1.39 -4.09 7.52
C LEU A 141 1.61 -3.89 9.02
N GLY A 142 2.25 -4.86 9.67
CA GLY A 142 2.58 -4.81 11.10
C GLY A 142 3.81 -3.98 11.45
N LEU A 143 4.53 -3.36 10.50
CA LEU A 143 5.73 -2.59 10.79
C LEU A 143 5.44 -1.33 11.61
N LYS A 144 6.27 -1.10 12.64
CA LYS A 144 6.30 0.12 13.45
C LYS A 144 7.54 0.95 13.18
N TYR A 145 7.50 2.24 13.52
CA TYR A 145 8.70 3.10 13.40
C TYR A 145 9.89 2.59 14.24
N ALA A 146 9.61 1.97 15.39
CA ALA A 146 10.63 1.32 16.24
C ALA A 146 11.29 0.09 15.59
N ASP A 147 10.68 -0.50 14.55
CA ASP A 147 11.26 -1.63 13.81
C ASP A 147 12.27 -1.17 12.76
N ILE A 148 12.42 0.15 12.51
CA ILE A 148 13.36 0.70 11.55
C ILE A 148 14.67 1.05 12.24
N GLU A 149 15.72 0.31 11.92
CA GLU A 149 17.08 0.50 12.44
C GLU A 149 17.99 1.10 11.34
N GLY A 150 19.17 1.60 11.71
CA GLY A 150 20.19 2.05 10.74
C GLY A 150 19.92 3.36 9.97
N MET A 151 18.81 4.07 10.25
CA MET A 151 18.46 5.35 9.58
C MET A 151 19.57 6.41 9.64
N GLN A 152 20.28 6.54 10.76
CA GLN A 152 21.32 7.57 10.93
C GLN A 152 22.60 7.33 10.12
N ARG A 153 22.77 6.12 9.57
CA ARG A 153 23.96 5.73 8.81
C ARG A 153 23.65 5.54 7.32
N ASP A 154 22.49 6.02 6.85
CA ASP A 154 21.95 5.78 5.51
C ASP A 154 21.91 4.29 5.12
N LYS A 155 21.83 3.42 6.12
CA LYS A 155 21.74 1.96 5.96
C LYS A 155 20.49 1.45 6.66
N PRO A 156 19.29 1.92 6.28
CA PRO A 156 18.08 1.50 6.96
C PRO A 156 17.85 0.00 6.77
N SER A 157 17.43 -0.63 7.84
CA SER A 157 16.97 -2.02 7.84
C SER A 157 15.69 -2.15 8.66
N VAL A 158 14.94 -3.20 8.37
CA VAL A 158 13.69 -3.51 9.05
C VAL A 158 13.88 -4.73 9.91
N MET A 159 13.58 -4.60 11.20
CA MET A 159 13.60 -5.71 12.12
C MET A 159 12.21 -6.34 12.27
N ILE A 160 12.07 -7.59 11.86
CA ILE A 160 10.84 -8.35 12.00
C ILE A 160 10.80 -9.00 13.38
N ARG A 161 9.87 -8.60 14.26
CA ARG A 161 9.72 -9.09 15.65
C ARG A 161 8.25 -9.34 16.01
N PRO A 162 7.86 -10.26 16.88
CA PRO A 162 6.45 -10.39 17.26
C PRO A 162 5.84 -9.05 17.75
N ASN A 163 4.58 -8.76 17.40
CA ASN A 163 3.85 -7.62 17.97
C ASN A 163 2.33 -7.89 18.03
N ASN A 164 1.55 -6.97 18.61
CA ASN A 164 0.11 -7.15 18.81
C ASN A 164 -0.70 -7.32 17.50
N TYR A 165 -0.14 -6.91 16.35
CA TYR A 165 -0.71 -7.14 15.02
C TYR A 165 -0.20 -8.44 14.37
N ARG A 166 1.08 -8.79 14.64
CA ARG A 166 1.74 -9.98 14.09
C ARG A 166 2.13 -10.95 15.21
N SER A 167 1.35 -12.01 15.39
CA SER A 167 1.79 -13.16 16.18
C SER A 167 2.86 -13.93 15.41
N ILE A 168 4.12 -13.88 15.85
CA ILE A 168 5.18 -14.73 15.31
C ILE A 168 5.29 -15.97 16.19
N LYS A 169 5.34 -17.14 15.57
CA LYS A 169 5.24 -18.46 16.23
C LYS A 169 6.47 -18.83 17.06
N THR A 170 7.67 -18.35 16.71
CA THR A 170 8.94 -18.70 17.38
C THR A 170 9.96 -17.58 17.29
N ASP A 171 10.85 -17.43 18.28
CA ASP A 171 11.98 -16.49 18.27
C ASP A 171 12.86 -16.59 17.01
N LYS A 172 12.85 -17.75 16.34
CA LYS A 172 13.58 -18.03 15.10
C LYS A 172 13.09 -17.28 13.85
N SER A 173 11.91 -16.65 13.88
CA SER A 173 11.43 -15.83 12.75
C SER A 173 11.78 -14.35 12.91
N ILE A 174 12.47 -13.99 14.02
CA ILE A 174 13.07 -12.67 14.18
C ILE A 174 14.23 -12.56 13.20
N ARG A 175 14.19 -11.54 12.35
CA ARG A 175 15.21 -11.32 11.33
C ARG A 175 15.29 -9.87 10.92
N GLU A 176 16.45 -9.51 10.41
CA GLU A 176 16.70 -8.22 9.78
C GLU A 176 16.50 -8.32 8.26
N VAL A 177 15.82 -7.33 7.69
CA VAL A 177 15.66 -7.14 6.26
C VAL A 177 16.43 -5.88 5.86
N PRO A 178 17.59 -5.98 5.19
CA PRO A 178 18.45 -4.84 4.90
C PRO A 178 17.90 -4.03 3.71
N LEU A 179 17.01 -3.08 3.98
CA LEU A 179 16.37 -2.26 2.94
C LEU A 179 17.39 -1.49 2.10
N PHE A 180 18.48 -1.00 2.71
CA PHE A 180 19.57 -0.33 2.01
C PHE A 180 20.20 -1.17 0.89
N ALA A 181 20.19 -2.49 1.05
CA ALA A 181 20.75 -3.45 0.10
C ALA A 181 19.74 -3.91 -0.95
N LEU A 182 18.43 -3.80 -0.68
CA LEU A 182 17.38 -4.40 -1.51
C LEU A 182 16.60 -3.38 -2.35
N LEU A 183 16.33 -2.19 -1.81
CA LEU A 183 15.66 -1.10 -2.53
C LEU A 183 16.64 -0.43 -3.50
N LYS A 184 16.18 -0.02 -4.69
CA LYS A 184 17.00 0.82 -5.57
C LYS A 184 17.29 2.19 -4.92
N PRO A 185 18.33 2.93 -5.35
CA PRO A 185 18.68 4.22 -4.74
C PRO A 185 17.51 5.22 -4.65
N SER A 186 16.71 5.35 -5.70
CA SER A 186 15.54 6.24 -5.72
C SER A 186 14.41 5.76 -4.81
N GLU A 187 14.18 4.45 -4.75
CA GLU A 187 13.19 3.81 -3.87
C GLU A 187 13.59 3.94 -2.39
N LEU A 188 14.88 3.76 -2.10
CA LEU A 188 15.47 3.92 -0.77
C LEU A 188 15.36 5.38 -0.29
N ALA A 189 15.66 6.34 -1.17
CA ALA A 189 15.53 7.76 -0.86
C ALA A 189 14.07 8.12 -0.53
N LEU A 190 13.10 7.62 -1.30
CA LEU A 190 11.68 7.79 -1.02
C LEU A 190 11.29 7.19 0.34
N PHE A 191 11.76 5.97 0.64
CA PHE A 191 11.53 5.32 1.93
C PHE A 191 12.09 6.15 3.09
N ILE A 192 13.36 6.54 3.04
CA ILE A 192 14.02 7.32 4.09
C ILE A 192 13.28 8.64 4.32
N LYS A 193 12.93 9.33 3.24
CA LYS A 193 12.17 10.58 3.28
C LYS A 193 10.80 10.39 3.95
N PHE A 194 10.04 9.39 3.50
CA PHE A 194 8.71 9.11 4.06
C PHE A 194 8.78 8.78 5.55
N ILE A 195 9.72 7.92 5.97
CA ILE A 195 9.88 7.56 7.38
C ILE A 195 10.29 8.79 8.20
N SER A 196 11.26 9.57 7.74
CA SER A 196 11.77 10.74 8.49
C SER A 196 10.68 11.79 8.73
N ILE A 197 9.82 12.02 7.73
CA ILE A 197 8.74 13.01 7.81
C ILE A 197 7.59 12.53 8.69
N ASN A 198 7.23 11.24 8.63
CA ASN A 198 6.06 10.70 9.33
C ASN A 198 6.38 10.13 10.71
N ARG A 199 7.66 9.95 11.06
CA ARG A 199 8.08 9.48 12.38
C ARG A 199 7.80 10.57 13.41
N THR A 200 6.97 10.21 14.39
CA THR A 200 6.67 11.08 15.55
C THR A 200 7.52 10.68 16.75
N LYS A 201 7.50 11.46 17.84
CA LYS A 201 8.14 11.10 19.12
C LYS A 201 7.70 9.72 19.66
N ASN A 202 6.55 9.20 19.22
CA ASN A 202 6.08 7.86 19.56
C ASN A 202 6.43 6.84 18.45
N ASP A 203 7.53 6.12 18.64
CA ASP A 203 8.00 5.10 17.71
C ASP A 203 7.19 3.79 17.73
N GLN A 204 6.27 3.61 18.68
CA GLN A 204 5.42 2.42 18.74
C GLN A 204 4.26 2.45 17.74
N ARG A 205 4.10 3.55 17.00
CA ARG A 205 3.10 3.69 15.95
C ARG A 205 3.43 2.82 14.74
N PHE A 206 2.39 2.31 14.11
CA PHE A 206 2.49 1.60 12.84
C PHE A 206 2.82 2.56 11.69
N ILE A 207 3.55 2.06 10.69
CA ILE A 207 4.00 2.82 9.52
C ILE A 207 2.89 2.84 8.46
N PHE A 208 2.36 1.67 8.10
CA PHE A 208 1.35 1.52 7.05
C PHE A 208 -0.05 1.71 7.62
N THR A 209 -0.36 2.97 7.90
CA THR A 209 -1.66 3.44 8.36
C THR A 209 -2.17 4.47 7.38
N LEU A 210 -3.48 4.52 7.13
CA LEU A 210 -4.07 5.70 6.48
C LEU A 210 -3.66 6.95 7.27
N SER A 211 -3.45 8.08 6.60
CA SER A 211 -3.16 9.37 7.24
C SER A 211 -4.18 9.74 8.30
N SER A 212 -5.39 9.23 8.11
CA SER A 212 -6.56 9.39 8.94
C SER A 212 -6.59 8.44 10.18
N SER A 213 -5.82 7.36 10.18
CA SER A 213 -5.87 6.30 11.19
C SER A 213 -4.54 6.11 11.90
N HIS A 214 -4.56 5.51 13.09
CA HIS A 214 -3.36 5.00 13.77
C HIS A 214 -3.30 3.47 13.81
N ILE A 215 -4.30 2.82 13.22
CA ILE A 215 -4.40 1.37 13.09
C ILE A 215 -3.80 0.98 11.73
N PRO A 216 -3.08 -0.16 11.65
CA PRO A 216 -2.61 -0.70 10.38
C PRO A 216 -3.71 -0.79 9.32
N LEU A 217 -3.32 -0.69 8.05
CA LEU A 217 -4.22 -1.05 6.96
C LEU A 217 -4.75 -2.47 7.19
N ALA A 218 -6.04 -2.67 6.97
CA ALA A 218 -6.63 -3.99 7.06
C ALA A 218 -6.03 -4.91 5.98
N ASP A 219 -5.85 -6.19 6.31
CA ASP A 219 -5.18 -7.19 5.45
C ASP A 219 -5.75 -7.28 4.03
N HIS A 220 -7.05 -7.00 3.86
CA HIS A 220 -7.71 -7.06 2.56
C HIS A 220 -7.43 -5.85 1.66
N VAL A 221 -6.96 -4.73 2.21
CA VAL A 221 -6.79 -3.47 1.47
C VAL A 221 -5.74 -3.60 0.36
N PRO A 222 -4.50 -4.08 0.62
CA PRO A 222 -3.49 -4.22 -0.44
C PRO A 222 -3.91 -5.19 -1.54
N ILE A 223 -4.65 -6.25 -1.19
CA ILE A 223 -5.13 -7.27 -2.14
C ILE A 223 -6.20 -6.68 -3.07
N LYS A 224 -7.19 -5.96 -2.52
CA LYS A 224 -8.19 -5.26 -3.36
C LYS A 224 -7.55 -4.21 -4.25
N LEU A 225 -6.61 -3.44 -3.69
CA LEU A 225 -5.92 -2.41 -4.45
C LEU A 225 -5.12 -3.02 -5.61
N LEU A 226 -4.36 -4.09 -5.38
CA LEU A 226 -3.62 -4.77 -6.45
C LEU A 226 -4.55 -5.21 -7.60
N LYS A 227 -5.72 -5.76 -7.28
CA LYS A 227 -6.72 -6.16 -8.29
C LYS A 227 -7.23 -4.97 -9.10
N LEU A 228 -7.55 -3.86 -8.43
CA LEU A 228 -8.00 -2.64 -9.09
C LEU A 228 -6.91 -2.08 -10.02
N LEU A 229 -5.69 -1.92 -9.50
CA LEU A 229 -4.56 -1.43 -10.29
C LEU A 229 -4.27 -2.31 -11.51
N HIS A 230 -4.29 -3.63 -11.35
CA HIS A 230 -4.07 -4.57 -12.45
C HIS A 230 -5.17 -4.45 -13.52
N LYS A 231 -6.42 -4.25 -13.11
CA LYS A 231 -7.54 -4.00 -14.04
C LYS A 231 -7.37 -2.66 -14.77
N ASP A 232 -6.96 -1.61 -14.06
CA ASP A 232 -6.82 -0.26 -14.61
C ASP A 232 -5.72 -0.18 -15.68
N ILE A 233 -4.65 -0.98 -15.57
CA ILE A 233 -3.60 -1.11 -16.60
C ILE A 233 -3.97 -2.06 -17.74
N GLY A 234 -5.22 -2.49 -17.85
CA GLY A 234 -5.69 -3.38 -18.92
C GLY A 234 -5.36 -4.86 -18.71
N GLY A 235 -5.00 -5.25 -17.48
CA GLY A 235 -4.80 -6.65 -17.11
C GLY A 235 -6.09 -7.45 -17.20
N SER A 236 -5.99 -8.70 -17.65
CA SER A 236 -7.15 -9.60 -17.72
C SER A 236 -7.41 -10.29 -16.37
N ASP A 237 -8.68 -10.44 -16.00
CA ASP A 237 -9.11 -11.19 -14.80
C ASP A 237 -8.69 -12.67 -14.82
N HIS A 238 -8.25 -13.18 -15.98
CA HIS A 238 -7.79 -14.56 -16.16
C HIS A 238 -6.41 -14.84 -15.57
N ILE A 239 -5.62 -13.80 -15.26
CA ILE A 239 -4.32 -13.93 -14.60
C ILE A 239 -4.56 -13.69 -13.11
N GLY A 240 -4.65 -14.79 -12.34
CA GLY A 240 -4.91 -14.76 -10.90
C GLY A 240 -3.71 -14.24 -10.09
N MET A 241 -3.39 -12.95 -10.23
CA MET A 241 -2.31 -12.30 -9.49
C MET A 241 -2.69 -12.16 -8.03
N THR A 242 -1.81 -12.62 -7.14
CA THR A 242 -1.97 -12.49 -5.70
C THR A 242 -0.95 -11.51 -5.11
N PHE A 243 -1.23 -10.99 -3.92
CA PHE A 243 -0.23 -10.18 -3.21
C PHE A 243 0.99 -11.05 -2.82
N HIS A 244 0.77 -12.34 -2.57
CA HIS A 244 1.85 -13.29 -2.31
C HIS A 244 2.78 -13.52 -3.52
N GLY A 245 2.32 -13.30 -4.75
CA GLY A 245 3.16 -13.35 -5.94
C GLY A 245 4.36 -12.38 -5.92
N PHE A 246 4.30 -11.29 -5.13
CA PHE A 246 5.46 -10.44 -4.89
C PHE A 246 6.61 -11.19 -4.18
N ARG A 247 6.27 -12.11 -3.26
CA ARG A 247 7.26 -12.95 -2.58
C ARG A 247 7.94 -13.93 -3.54
N HIS A 248 7.17 -14.57 -4.42
CA HIS A 248 7.72 -15.41 -5.50
C HIS A 248 8.67 -14.61 -6.40
N THR A 249 8.26 -13.41 -6.77
CA THR A 249 9.05 -12.50 -7.61
C THR A 249 10.36 -12.11 -6.93
N ALA A 250 10.31 -11.64 -5.68
CA ALA A 250 11.49 -11.24 -4.93
C ALA A 250 12.49 -12.40 -4.78
N MET A 251 12.02 -13.60 -4.42
CA MET A 251 12.89 -14.77 -4.26
C MET A 251 13.51 -15.20 -5.60
N THR A 252 12.72 -15.21 -6.67
CA THR A 252 13.21 -15.53 -8.03
C THR A 252 14.28 -14.53 -8.46
N ASN A 253 14.02 -13.23 -8.27
CA ASN A 253 14.96 -12.18 -8.65
C ASN A 253 16.24 -12.22 -7.79
N LEU A 254 16.13 -12.47 -6.49
CA LEU A 254 17.30 -12.61 -5.63
C LEU A 254 18.11 -13.88 -5.95
N ALA A 255 17.46 -15.00 -6.27
CA ALA A 255 18.17 -16.19 -6.74
C ALA A 255 18.96 -15.93 -8.03
N LEU A 256 18.38 -15.17 -8.97
CA LEU A 256 19.07 -14.67 -10.17
C LEU A 256 20.26 -13.79 -9.80
N VAL A 257 20.07 -12.79 -8.93
CA VAL A 257 21.16 -11.88 -8.53
C VAL A 257 22.32 -12.65 -7.88
N MET A 258 22.03 -13.63 -7.02
CA MET A 258 23.07 -14.35 -6.29
C MET A 258 23.92 -15.25 -7.19
N GLN A 259 23.28 -16.08 -8.02
CA GLN A 259 23.97 -17.16 -8.76
C GLN A 259 23.88 -17.03 -10.28
N GLY A 260 22.95 -16.24 -10.79
CA GLY A 260 22.74 -16.03 -12.22
C GLY A 260 23.85 -15.22 -12.86
N HIS A 261 23.98 -15.38 -14.18
CA HIS A 261 24.88 -14.55 -14.97
C HIS A 261 24.35 -13.10 -15.03
N PRO A 262 25.19 -12.05 -14.93
CA PRO A 262 24.76 -10.65 -14.96
C PRO A 262 23.82 -10.32 -16.12
N ASP A 263 24.14 -10.74 -17.35
CA ASP A 263 23.27 -10.54 -18.52
C ASP A 263 21.85 -11.07 -18.30
N LEU A 264 21.72 -12.25 -17.68
CA LEU A 264 20.42 -12.84 -17.41
C LEU A 264 19.66 -12.05 -16.34
N VAL A 265 20.37 -11.55 -15.31
CA VAL A 265 19.77 -10.68 -14.29
C VAL A 265 19.24 -9.40 -14.92
N MET A 266 20.06 -8.71 -15.73
CA MET A 266 19.70 -7.46 -16.40
C MET A 266 18.61 -7.66 -17.47
N SER A 267 18.52 -8.84 -18.09
CA SER A 267 17.45 -9.15 -19.05
C SER A 267 16.12 -9.54 -18.41
N MET A 268 16.14 -10.05 -17.18
CA MET A 268 14.94 -10.54 -16.51
C MET A 268 14.41 -9.55 -15.48
N THR A 269 15.29 -8.79 -14.84
CA THR A 269 14.97 -7.84 -13.77
C THR A 269 15.25 -6.42 -14.23
N ASP A 270 14.93 -5.43 -13.39
CA ASP A 270 15.38 -4.06 -13.60
C ASP A 270 16.69 -3.74 -12.87
N TYR A 271 17.43 -4.74 -12.37
CA TYR A 271 18.72 -4.51 -11.74
C TYR A 271 19.83 -4.34 -12.77
N ASN A 272 20.67 -3.34 -12.57
CA ASN A 272 21.93 -3.17 -13.29
C ASN A 272 23.11 -3.80 -12.52
N GLU A 273 24.34 -3.67 -13.03
CA GLU A 273 25.53 -4.22 -12.39
C GLU A 273 25.77 -3.65 -10.98
N GLU A 274 25.56 -2.34 -10.78
CA GLU A 274 25.71 -1.69 -9.48
C GLU A 274 24.70 -2.22 -8.45
N ASP A 275 23.46 -2.47 -8.87
CA ASP A 275 22.43 -3.10 -8.06
C ASP A 275 22.82 -4.53 -7.66
N ILE A 276 23.32 -5.33 -8.60
CA ILE A 276 23.79 -6.70 -8.33
C ILE A 276 24.88 -6.68 -7.26
N GLU A 277 25.87 -5.80 -7.42
CA GLU A 277 26.98 -5.67 -6.48
C GLU A 277 26.50 -5.20 -5.10
N ARG A 278 25.63 -4.18 -5.05
CA ARG A 278 25.04 -3.65 -3.82
C ARG A 278 24.25 -4.70 -3.06
N ILE A 279 23.40 -5.47 -3.75
CA ILE A 279 22.61 -6.55 -3.15
C ILE A 279 23.54 -7.63 -2.60
N LYS A 280 24.53 -8.09 -3.38
CA LYS A 280 25.48 -9.13 -2.94
C LYS A 280 26.28 -8.68 -1.72
N LYS A 281 26.87 -7.48 -1.76
CA LYS A 281 27.63 -6.92 -0.63
C LYS A 281 26.76 -6.70 0.60
N GLY A 282 25.54 -6.22 0.42
CA GLY A 282 24.63 -5.93 1.52
C GLY A 282 24.09 -7.19 2.22
N LEU A 283 23.95 -8.31 1.49
CA LEU A 283 23.45 -9.57 2.05
C LEU A 283 24.57 -10.53 2.50
N LEU A 284 25.72 -10.54 1.82
CA LEU A 284 26.80 -11.50 2.05
C LEU A 284 28.03 -10.88 2.72
N GLY A 285 28.09 -9.55 2.84
CA GLY A 285 29.28 -8.83 3.29
C GLY A 285 30.37 -8.83 2.22
N GLU A 286 31.63 -9.00 2.64
CA GLU A 286 32.78 -8.95 1.74
C GLU A 286 32.95 -10.22 0.90
N ASN A 287 32.48 -11.38 1.37
CA ASN A 287 32.63 -12.65 0.67
C ASN A 287 31.35 -13.00 -0.11
N THR A 288 31.31 -12.59 -1.38
CA THR A 288 30.12 -12.70 -2.22
C THR A 288 29.99 -14.01 -3.01
N CYS A 289 30.91 -14.97 -2.84
CA CYS A 289 31.03 -16.15 -3.70
C CYS A 289 30.87 -17.50 -2.97
N GLY A 290 30.53 -17.49 -1.67
CA GLY A 290 30.37 -18.71 -0.86
C GLY A 290 28.99 -19.38 -0.98
N SER A 291 28.91 -20.67 -0.60
CA SER A 291 27.66 -21.44 -0.57
C SER A 291 26.61 -20.90 0.41
N ASP A 292 27.04 -20.08 1.36
CA ASP A 292 26.19 -19.45 2.38
C ASP A 292 25.19 -18.45 1.79
N LEU A 293 25.33 -18.11 0.50
CA LEU A 293 24.37 -17.27 -0.23
C LEU A 293 22.95 -17.82 -0.18
N TRP A 294 22.78 -19.15 -0.23
CA TRP A 294 21.45 -19.75 -0.24
C TRP A 294 20.81 -19.70 1.15
N TYR A 295 21.62 -19.83 2.20
CA TYR A 295 21.18 -19.66 3.58
C TYR A 295 20.87 -18.20 3.89
N SER A 296 21.62 -17.26 3.32
CA SER A 296 21.35 -15.83 3.44
C SER A 296 19.99 -15.46 2.82
N CYS A 297 19.71 -15.98 1.60
CA CYS A 297 18.39 -15.87 0.99
C CYS A 297 17.30 -16.57 1.84
N ALA A 298 17.54 -17.78 2.34
CA ALA A 298 16.57 -18.47 3.19
C ALA A 298 16.23 -17.66 4.46
N HIS A 299 17.24 -17.12 5.13
CA HIS A 299 17.10 -16.30 6.32
C HIS A 299 16.28 -15.04 6.06
N LEU A 300 16.55 -14.31 4.97
CA LEU A 300 15.80 -13.11 4.57
C LEU A 300 14.30 -13.37 4.42
N PHE A 301 13.92 -14.56 3.97
CA PHE A 301 12.53 -14.97 3.80
C PHE A 301 11.96 -15.66 5.05
N GLY A 302 12.75 -15.84 6.10
CA GLY A 302 12.34 -16.53 7.33
C GLY A 302 12.16 -18.03 7.15
N HIS A 303 12.91 -18.65 6.21
CA HIS A 303 12.96 -20.09 6.01
C HIS A 303 14.11 -20.71 6.81
N LEU A 304 13.89 -21.91 7.35
CA LEU A 304 14.91 -22.65 8.10
C LEU A 304 16.04 -23.16 7.21
N SER A 305 15.74 -23.51 5.96
CA SER A 305 16.71 -23.99 4.97
C SER A 305 16.38 -23.46 3.56
N PRO A 306 17.36 -23.48 2.63
CA PRO A 306 17.14 -23.10 1.24
C PRO A 306 16.16 -23.99 0.49
N ASP A 307 15.92 -25.22 0.96
CA ASP A 307 15.05 -26.21 0.29
C ASP A 307 13.68 -25.61 -0.05
N ARG A 308 13.08 -24.86 0.90
CA ARG A 308 11.81 -24.15 0.69
C ARG A 308 11.90 -23.14 -0.46
N GLY A 309 12.98 -22.36 -0.51
CA GLY A 309 13.24 -21.38 -1.56
C GLY A 309 13.28 -22.04 -2.95
N PHE A 310 14.03 -23.12 -3.07
CA PHE A 310 14.19 -23.86 -4.33
C PHE A 310 12.96 -24.64 -4.75
N GLU A 311 12.28 -25.29 -3.80
CA GLU A 311 11.13 -26.12 -4.11
C GLU A 311 9.91 -25.29 -4.53
N TYR A 312 9.72 -24.09 -3.98
CA TYR A 312 8.45 -23.36 -4.10
C TYR A 312 8.54 -22.00 -4.80
N TYR A 313 9.72 -21.39 -4.87
CA TYR A 313 9.82 -19.98 -5.28
C TYR A 313 10.88 -19.69 -6.34
N ASN A 314 11.94 -20.48 -6.45
CA ASN A 314 12.96 -20.28 -7.49
C ASN A 314 12.49 -20.86 -8.82
N HIS A 315 11.86 -20.03 -9.65
CA HIS A 315 11.38 -20.44 -10.97
C HIS A 315 12.43 -20.33 -12.09
N THR A 316 13.62 -19.82 -11.80
CA THR A 316 14.67 -19.54 -12.80
C THR A 316 15.87 -20.50 -12.72
N ALA A 317 15.87 -21.48 -11.82
CA ALA A 317 16.98 -22.43 -11.66
C ALA A 317 17.42 -23.11 -12.96
N TRP A 318 16.46 -23.64 -13.74
CA TRP A 318 16.74 -24.26 -15.05
C TRP A 318 17.24 -23.25 -16.09
N LEU A 319 16.72 -22.02 -16.05
CA LEU A 319 17.15 -20.95 -16.94
C LEU A 319 18.60 -20.54 -16.64
N MET A 320 18.95 -20.36 -15.36
CA MET A 320 20.33 -20.10 -14.93
C MET A 320 21.26 -21.25 -15.33
N ALA A 321 20.90 -22.49 -15.06
CA ALA A 321 21.72 -23.65 -15.38
C ALA A 321 21.95 -23.80 -16.89
N SER A 322 20.89 -23.67 -17.69
CA SER A 322 20.99 -23.75 -19.16
C SER A 322 21.77 -22.58 -19.75
N TYR A 323 21.62 -21.36 -19.22
CA TYR A 323 22.42 -20.21 -19.62
C TYR A 323 23.90 -20.44 -19.30
N SER A 324 24.24 -20.86 -18.07
CA SER A 324 25.61 -21.16 -17.67
C SER A 324 26.24 -22.27 -18.54
N LEU A 325 25.48 -23.33 -18.84
CA LEU A 325 25.93 -24.38 -19.77
C LEU A 325 26.14 -23.85 -21.19
N SER A 326 25.34 -22.88 -21.64
CA SER A 326 25.48 -22.27 -22.97
C SER A 326 26.73 -21.40 -23.10
N GLN A 327 27.21 -20.83 -21.98
CA GLN A 327 28.42 -20.01 -21.91
C GLN A 327 29.67 -20.81 -21.52
N ALA A 328 29.51 -22.08 -21.12
CA ALA A 328 30.62 -22.91 -20.69
C ALA A 328 31.60 -23.20 -21.85
N SER A 329 32.86 -22.77 -21.70
CA SER A 329 33.93 -23.11 -22.65
C SER A 329 34.44 -24.53 -22.38
N ILE A 330 33.64 -25.52 -22.77
CA ILE A 330 34.03 -26.93 -22.69
C ILE A 330 34.94 -27.24 -23.88
N ARG A 331 36.16 -27.71 -23.60
CA ARG A 331 37.12 -28.16 -24.60
C ARG A 331 37.38 -29.65 -24.46
N LEU A 332 37.27 -30.39 -25.56
CA LEU A 332 37.50 -31.82 -25.60
C LEU A 332 38.63 -32.18 -26.58
N PRO A 333 39.55 -33.08 -26.21
CA PRO A 333 40.47 -33.67 -27.16
C PRO A 333 39.72 -34.24 -28.36
N TYR A 334 40.25 -34.06 -29.57
CA TYR A 334 39.58 -34.46 -30.81
C TYR A 334 39.16 -35.95 -30.82
N SER A 335 40.01 -36.84 -30.29
CA SER A 335 39.70 -38.27 -30.18
C SER A 335 38.44 -38.51 -29.36
N THR A 336 38.34 -37.90 -28.18
CA THR A 336 37.15 -37.98 -27.31
C THR A 336 35.92 -37.37 -27.98
N PHE A 337 36.07 -36.17 -28.56
CA PHE A 337 34.98 -35.50 -29.26
C PHE A 337 34.42 -36.35 -30.42
N LYS A 338 35.29 -36.89 -31.27
CA LYS A 338 34.91 -37.76 -32.39
C LYS A 338 34.20 -39.02 -31.89
N ASN A 339 34.70 -39.65 -30.83
CA ASN A 339 34.11 -40.87 -30.28
C ASN A 339 32.70 -40.63 -29.72
N ILE A 340 32.44 -39.46 -29.13
CA ILE A 340 31.12 -39.12 -28.56
C ILE A 340 30.13 -38.68 -29.65
N THR A 341 30.58 -37.86 -30.60
CA THR A 341 29.68 -37.15 -31.54
C THR A 341 29.63 -37.75 -32.94
N GLY A 342 30.62 -38.57 -33.31
CA GLY A 342 30.83 -39.05 -34.67
C GLY A 342 31.36 -37.99 -35.64
N ILE A 343 31.54 -36.73 -35.20
CA ILE A 343 31.94 -35.62 -36.08
C ILE A 343 33.44 -35.70 -36.39
N ASP A 344 33.80 -35.72 -37.68
CA ASP A 344 35.20 -35.73 -38.11
C ASP A 344 35.78 -34.32 -38.39
N LYS A 345 37.10 -34.25 -38.65
CA LYS A 345 37.77 -32.96 -38.94
C LYS A 345 37.27 -32.31 -40.24
N LYS A 346 36.76 -33.10 -41.20
CA LYS A 346 36.25 -32.60 -42.47
C LYS A 346 34.92 -31.88 -42.24
N GLN A 347 33.99 -32.51 -41.51
CA GLN A 347 32.70 -31.94 -41.14
C GLN A 347 32.86 -30.66 -40.31
N LEU A 348 33.84 -30.61 -39.38
CA LEU A 348 34.18 -29.40 -38.64
C LEU A 348 34.60 -28.24 -39.56
N LYS A 349 35.47 -28.52 -40.54
CA LYS A 349 35.91 -27.51 -41.52
C LYS A 349 34.76 -27.03 -42.42
N GLU A 350 33.94 -27.95 -42.93
CA GLU A 350 32.79 -27.64 -43.78
C GLU A 350 31.75 -26.78 -43.06
N ASN A 351 31.64 -26.90 -41.73
CA ASN A 351 30.77 -26.08 -40.89
C ASN A 351 31.46 -24.83 -40.33
N GLY A 352 32.62 -24.45 -40.86
CA GLY A 352 33.28 -23.17 -40.56
C GLY A 352 33.92 -23.08 -39.18
N TYR A 353 34.31 -24.19 -38.56
CA TYR A 353 35.03 -24.18 -37.28
C TYR A 353 36.42 -23.54 -37.44
N LYS A 354 36.69 -22.48 -36.66
CA LYS A 354 37.96 -21.72 -36.67
C LYS A 354 38.78 -21.90 -35.38
N GLY A 355 38.67 -23.04 -34.71
CA GLY A 355 39.40 -23.34 -33.47
C GLY A 355 40.53 -24.36 -33.65
N ASP A 356 41.20 -24.69 -32.54
CA ASP A 356 42.20 -25.76 -32.51
C ASP A 356 41.55 -27.11 -32.83
N THR A 357 42.04 -27.81 -33.84
CA THR A 357 41.51 -29.10 -34.27
C THR A 357 41.95 -30.29 -33.42
N ASN A 358 42.86 -30.09 -32.47
CA ASN A 358 43.28 -31.10 -31.50
C ASN A 358 42.49 -30.99 -30.20
N ASN A 359 42.01 -29.80 -29.84
CA ASN A 359 41.18 -29.56 -28.67
C ASN A 359 39.94 -28.74 -29.04
N ILE A 360 38.84 -29.44 -29.30
CA ILE A 360 37.62 -28.88 -29.86
C ILE A 360 36.84 -28.14 -28.77
N ASP A 361 36.75 -26.82 -28.94
CA ASP A 361 35.85 -25.93 -28.20
C ASP A 361 34.39 -26.13 -28.64
N LEU A 362 33.57 -26.69 -27.74
CA LEU A 362 32.17 -27.02 -28.01
C LEU A 362 31.29 -25.78 -28.23
N GLN A 363 31.63 -24.65 -27.63
CA GLN A 363 30.86 -23.41 -27.76
C GLN A 363 30.88 -22.92 -29.22
N LYS A 364 32.03 -23.02 -29.89
CA LYS A 364 32.22 -22.61 -31.29
C LYS A 364 31.53 -23.52 -32.31
N ILE A 365 31.09 -24.72 -31.90
CA ILE A 365 30.36 -25.67 -32.76
C ILE A 365 28.93 -25.91 -32.30
N GLN A 366 28.41 -25.10 -31.39
CA GLN A 366 27.07 -25.28 -30.80
C GLN A 366 25.97 -25.36 -31.86
N LYS A 367 26.07 -24.59 -32.95
CA LYS A 367 25.11 -24.65 -34.08
C LYS A 367 25.13 -26.01 -34.78
N LEU A 368 26.31 -26.59 -34.98
CA LEU A 368 26.48 -27.91 -35.59
C LEU A 368 25.91 -29.00 -34.67
N LEU A 369 26.26 -28.95 -33.38
CA LEU A 369 25.75 -29.89 -32.38
C LEU A 369 24.23 -29.82 -32.24
N TYR A 370 23.66 -28.61 -32.21
CA TYR A 370 22.21 -28.41 -32.12
C TYR A 370 21.48 -29.02 -33.32
N ARG A 371 21.98 -28.79 -34.53
CA ARG A 371 21.42 -29.39 -35.76
C ARG A 371 21.48 -30.91 -35.73
N GLN A 372 22.61 -31.47 -35.31
CA GLN A 372 22.81 -32.93 -35.32
C GLN A 372 21.99 -33.65 -34.25
N VAL A 373 21.84 -33.07 -33.05
CA VAL A 373 21.13 -33.70 -31.94
C VAL A 373 19.61 -33.53 -32.05
N LEU A 374 19.14 -32.34 -32.41
CA LEU A 374 17.71 -32.01 -32.40
C LEU A 374 17.06 -32.03 -33.78
N ASN A 375 17.84 -32.24 -34.85
CA ASN A 375 17.40 -32.21 -36.25
C ASN A 375 16.60 -30.94 -36.60
N LYS A 376 17.02 -29.79 -36.04
CA LYS A 376 16.38 -28.49 -36.21
C LYS A 376 17.43 -27.42 -36.46
N ASP A 377 17.05 -26.39 -37.24
CA ASP A 377 17.90 -25.22 -37.39
C ASP A 377 18.07 -24.49 -36.07
N TYR A 378 19.32 -24.18 -35.75
CA TYR A 378 19.67 -23.33 -34.63
C TYR A 378 19.16 -21.92 -34.90
N ARG A 379 18.24 -21.45 -34.05
CA ARG A 379 17.82 -20.05 -34.03
C ARG A 379 18.64 -19.35 -32.96
N SER A 380 19.39 -18.32 -33.37
CA SER A 380 20.04 -17.45 -32.38
C SER A 380 18.99 -16.91 -31.41
N PRO A 381 19.29 -16.84 -30.10
CA PRO A 381 18.42 -16.17 -29.15
C PRO A 381 18.11 -14.76 -29.67
N LYS A 382 16.83 -14.38 -29.70
CA LYS A 382 16.48 -12.97 -29.90
C LYS A 382 17.07 -12.19 -28.72
N GLN A 383 17.66 -11.04 -28.99
CA GLN A 383 18.16 -10.16 -27.94
C GLN A 383 16.95 -9.60 -27.18
N PHE A 384 16.61 -10.21 -26.05
CA PHE A 384 15.56 -9.74 -25.15
C PHE A 384 16.16 -8.71 -24.19
N ALA A 385 16.73 -7.63 -24.72
CA ALA A 385 17.06 -6.50 -23.87
C ALA A 385 15.74 -5.87 -23.44
N ILE A 386 15.44 -5.90 -22.13
CA ILE A 386 14.44 -5.00 -21.58
C ILE A 386 14.94 -3.58 -21.90
N GLN A 387 14.20 -2.84 -22.72
CA GLN A 387 14.51 -1.42 -22.90
C GLN A 387 14.40 -0.74 -21.54
N GLU A 388 15.47 -0.08 -21.09
CA GLU A 388 15.55 0.77 -19.89
C GLU A 388 14.64 2.02 -19.99
N ASN A 389 13.49 1.94 -20.66
CA ASN A 389 12.50 3.01 -20.65
C ASN A 389 11.65 3.00 -19.37
N CYS A 390 12.08 2.32 -18.30
CA CYS A 390 11.50 2.49 -16.97
C CYS A 390 11.99 3.83 -16.41
N ASN A 391 11.34 4.89 -16.87
CA ASN A 391 11.74 6.28 -16.67
C ASN A 391 12.03 6.62 -15.20
N ASN A 392 13.20 7.22 -14.98
CA ASN A 392 13.53 8.06 -13.82
C ASN A 392 12.55 9.25 -13.60
N ALA A 393 11.57 9.43 -14.48
CA ALA A 393 10.54 10.47 -14.40
C ALA A 393 9.56 10.29 -13.23
N VAL A 394 9.44 9.07 -12.67
CA VAL A 394 8.44 8.74 -11.63
C VAL A 394 8.69 9.45 -10.30
N VAL A 395 9.92 9.94 -10.05
CA VAL A 395 10.25 10.69 -8.82
C VAL A 395 10.39 12.20 -9.08
N ALA A 396 10.68 12.60 -10.33
CA ALA A 396 10.95 14.01 -10.66
C ALA A 396 9.66 14.83 -10.91
N ASN A 397 8.58 14.22 -11.41
CA ASN A 397 7.43 14.98 -11.92
C ASN A 397 6.36 15.35 -10.87
N ALA A 398 6.58 15.12 -9.58
CA ALA A 398 5.69 15.67 -8.54
C ALA A 398 5.92 17.17 -8.28
N GLN A 399 6.93 17.79 -8.90
CA GLN A 399 7.35 19.15 -8.57
C GLN A 399 6.78 20.25 -9.47
N ASP A 400 6.16 19.96 -10.62
CA ASP A 400 5.99 21.00 -11.65
C ASP A 400 4.61 21.12 -12.31
N ASP A 401 3.54 20.62 -11.67
CA ASP A 401 2.20 21.06 -12.06
C ASP A 401 1.69 22.13 -11.09
N SER A 402 2.04 23.37 -11.41
CA SER A 402 1.63 24.58 -10.69
C SER A 402 0.10 24.71 -10.54
N ARG A 403 -0.68 23.96 -11.34
CA ARG A 403 -2.15 23.95 -11.34
C ARG A 403 -2.76 22.76 -10.57
N ILE A 404 -2.03 21.66 -10.39
CA ILE A 404 -2.53 20.52 -9.60
C ILE A 404 -2.19 20.74 -8.12
N MET A 405 -3.22 21.22 -7.41
CA MET A 405 -3.50 20.99 -5.98
C MET A 405 -2.74 21.79 -4.91
N LEU A 406 -2.91 23.12 -4.79
CA LEU A 406 -2.55 23.85 -3.54
C LEU A 406 -3.16 23.20 -2.28
N LEU A 407 -4.37 22.63 -2.38
CA LEU A 407 -5.09 21.95 -1.30
C LEU A 407 -4.56 20.55 -0.94
N GLN A 408 -3.80 19.91 -1.83
CA GLN A 408 -3.31 18.53 -1.63
C GLN A 408 -1.79 18.38 -1.88
N ARG A 409 -1.09 19.49 -2.17
CA ARG A 409 0.35 19.52 -2.53
C ARG A 409 1.23 18.83 -1.50
N TYR A 410 0.84 18.92 -0.24
CA TYR A 410 1.50 18.24 0.87
C TYR A 410 0.48 17.40 1.61
N GLY A 411 0.85 16.18 2.00
CA GLY A 411 -0.02 15.33 2.81
C GLY A 411 -0.43 16.00 4.12
N LEU A 412 -1.67 15.79 4.56
CA LEU A 412 -2.25 16.43 5.76
C LEU A 412 -1.35 16.34 6.99
N ARG A 413 -0.69 15.19 7.19
CA ARG A 413 0.23 14.98 8.31
C ARG A 413 1.45 15.89 8.26
N ARG A 414 2.00 16.14 7.07
CA ARG A 414 3.14 17.06 6.89
C ARG A 414 2.75 18.48 7.26
N VAL A 415 1.60 18.94 6.75
CA VAL A 415 1.07 20.28 7.01
C VAL A 415 0.77 20.47 8.50
N ILE A 416 0.05 19.53 9.12
CA ILE A 416 -0.27 19.60 10.55
C ILE A 416 1.00 19.57 11.39
N GLY A 417 1.94 18.65 11.11
CA GLY A 417 3.21 18.57 11.83
C GLY A 417 4.05 19.84 11.70
N PHE A 418 4.15 20.41 10.49
CA PHE A 418 4.80 21.70 10.26
C PHE A 418 4.18 22.81 11.13
N LEU A 419 2.85 22.92 11.14
CA LEU A 419 2.13 23.95 11.90
C LEU A 419 2.25 23.76 13.43
N GLU A 420 2.46 22.54 13.91
CA GLU A 420 2.73 22.26 15.33
C GLU A 420 4.16 22.67 15.70
N ASP A 421 5.15 22.20 14.93
CA ASP A 421 6.56 22.41 15.25
C ASP A 421 7.02 23.86 15.03
N VAL A 422 6.45 24.58 14.06
CA VAL A 422 6.82 25.98 13.77
C VAL A 422 6.48 26.93 14.93
N VAL A 423 5.48 26.58 15.75
CA VAL A 423 5.16 27.35 16.96
C VAL A 423 6.25 27.19 18.03
N GLU A 424 6.84 26.00 18.13
CA GLU A 424 7.90 25.70 19.10
C GLU A 424 9.26 26.23 18.63
N ASP A 425 9.65 25.95 17.38
CA ASP A 425 10.96 26.27 16.81
C ASP A 425 11.11 27.76 16.45
N LYS A 426 10.00 28.41 16.04
CA LYS A 426 9.93 29.81 15.57
C LYS A 426 10.74 30.12 14.31
N ASN A 427 11.49 29.18 13.76
CA ASN A 427 12.15 29.32 12.46
C ASN A 427 11.42 28.52 11.38
N VAL A 428 10.65 29.22 10.54
CA VAL A 428 9.86 28.64 9.45
C VAL A 428 10.73 27.81 8.51
N ASP A 429 11.94 28.28 8.17
CA ASP A 429 12.80 27.64 7.17
C ASP A 429 13.34 26.29 7.67
N ASN A 430 13.73 26.23 8.95
CA ASN A 430 14.22 25.00 9.58
C ASN A 430 13.12 23.93 9.62
N VAL A 431 11.91 24.32 10.03
CA VAL A 431 10.78 23.39 10.11
C VAL A 431 10.29 23.02 8.70
N ALA A 432 10.32 23.94 7.73
CA ALA A 432 10.02 23.65 6.33
C ALA A 432 10.95 22.58 5.76
N ALA A 433 12.26 22.68 6.02
CA ALA A 433 13.24 21.68 5.61
C ALA A 433 12.96 20.31 6.25
N LYS A 434 12.59 20.28 7.54
CA LYS A 434 12.24 19.04 8.26
C LYS A 434 11.06 18.30 7.62
N TYR A 435 10.03 19.03 7.19
CA TYR A 435 8.81 18.46 6.60
C TYR A 435 8.83 18.38 5.08
N ASP A 436 9.94 18.76 4.44
CA ASP A 436 10.07 18.86 2.98
C ASP A 436 8.95 19.70 2.34
N ILE A 437 8.68 20.85 2.94
CA ILE A 437 7.75 21.84 2.41
C ILE A 437 8.58 22.92 1.73
N ASN A 438 8.20 23.31 0.52
CA ASN A 438 8.87 24.40 -0.18
C ASN A 438 8.81 25.67 0.69
N ARG A 439 9.94 26.36 0.82
CA ARG A 439 10.09 27.55 1.67
C ARG A 439 8.99 28.60 1.47
N LEU A 440 8.62 28.87 0.21
CA LEU A 440 7.58 29.85 -0.11
C LEU A 440 6.21 29.39 0.39
N HIS A 441 5.86 28.12 0.18
CA HIS A 441 4.60 27.56 0.69
C HIS A 441 4.58 27.51 2.22
N ALA A 442 5.69 27.12 2.85
CA ALA A 442 5.81 27.08 4.31
C ALA A 442 5.57 28.46 4.93
N GLN A 443 6.19 29.51 4.36
CA GLN A 443 5.96 30.88 4.79
C GLN A 443 4.49 31.29 4.59
N GLN A 444 3.91 30.98 3.43
CA GLN A 444 2.51 31.26 3.15
C GLN A 444 1.56 30.57 4.14
N TYR A 445 1.78 29.28 4.43
CA TYR A 445 0.96 28.52 5.38
C TYR A 445 1.07 29.09 6.79
N PHE A 446 2.29 29.45 7.22
CA PHE A 446 2.51 30.08 8.52
C PHE A 446 1.79 31.45 8.61
N ASP A 447 1.96 32.31 7.62
CA ASP A 447 1.33 33.63 7.57
C ASP A 447 -0.20 33.52 7.57
N ASN A 448 -0.76 32.60 6.76
CA ASN A 448 -2.19 32.34 6.72
C ASN A 448 -2.71 31.84 8.05
N ALA A 449 -2.03 30.87 8.68
CA ALA A 449 -2.42 30.35 9.99
C ALA A 449 -2.38 31.44 11.08
N MET A 450 -1.36 32.31 11.06
CA MET A 450 -1.26 33.45 11.98
C MET A 450 -2.39 34.48 11.77
N ARG A 451 -2.79 34.75 10.52
CA ARG A 451 -3.93 35.62 10.24
C ARG A 451 -5.24 35.01 10.71
N ILE A 452 -5.47 33.72 10.42
CA ILE A 452 -6.65 32.99 10.88
C ILE A 452 -6.73 32.99 12.41
N HIS A 453 -5.58 32.93 13.09
CA HIS A 453 -5.50 33.08 14.55
C HIS A 453 -6.03 34.43 15.05
N GLY A 454 -5.85 35.49 14.25
CA GLY A 454 -6.34 36.84 14.54
C GLY A 454 -7.81 37.10 14.18
N ILE A 455 -8.51 36.18 13.50
CA ILE A 455 -9.90 36.42 13.08
C ILE A 455 -10.86 36.41 14.29
N LEU A 456 -11.49 37.57 14.51
CA LEU A 456 -12.49 37.79 15.55
C LEU A 456 -13.91 37.79 14.97
N SER A 457 -14.87 37.45 15.82
CA SER A 457 -16.29 37.70 15.55
C SER A 457 -16.65 39.15 15.78
N THR A 458 -17.84 39.57 15.33
CA THR A 458 -18.41 40.90 15.62
C THR A 458 -18.53 41.19 17.13
N ARG A 459 -18.46 40.14 17.97
CA ARG A 459 -18.46 40.23 19.44
C ARG A 459 -17.06 40.11 20.06
N GLY A 460 -15.99 40.21 19.27
CA GLY A 460 -14.60 40.14 19.72
C GLY A 460 -14.09 38.74 20.07
N GLN A 461 -14.88 37.68 19.85
CA GLN A 461 -14.48 36.29 20.18
C GLN A 461 -13.70 35.64 19.03
N LYS A 462 -12.65 34.87 19.33
CA LYS A 462 -11.91 34.08 18.33
C LYS A 462 -12.81 33.05 17.63
N ARG A 463 -12.64 32.89 16.31
CA ARG A 463 -13.49 31.98 15.50
C ARG A 463 -12.91 30.58 15.34
N PHE A 464 -11.61 30.46 15.14
CA PHE A 464 -10.95 29.20 14.78
C PHE A 464 -10.22 28.52 15.93
N PHE A 465 -9.86 29.26 16.98
CA PHE A 465 -9.08 28.76 18.12
C PHE A 465 -9.77 29.12 19.44
N ALA A 466 -9.82 28.16 20.36
CA ALA A 466 -10.18 28.46 21.75
C ALA A 466 -9.07 29.34 22.39
N GLU A 467 -9.42 30.16 23.37
CA GLU A 467 -8.41 30.88 24.15
C GLU A 467 -7.61 29.89 24.99
N THR A 468 -6.30 29.86 24.76
CA THR A 468 -5.32 29.02 25.45
C THR A 468 -4.05 29.83 25.70
N ASP A 469 -3.28 29.48 26.73
CA ASP A 469 -2.03 30.16 27.08
C ASP A 469 -0.95 30.03 25.98
N THR A 470 -1.04 28.97 25.17
CA THR A 470 -0.14 28.72 24.04
C THR A 470 -0.83 29.03 22.70
N ILE A 471 -0.09 29.63 21.76
CA ILE A 471 -0.56 29.81 20.38
C ILE A 471 -0.76 28.44 19.75
N LYS A 472 -1.92 28.21 19.14
CA LYS A 472 -2.21 27.03 18.33
C LYS A 472 -2.49 27.48 16.91
N LEU A 473 -1.82 26.84 15.94
CA LEU A 473 -1.98 27.11 14.50
C LEU A 473 -2.67 25.96 13.75
N THR A 474 -2.93 24.84 14.42
CA THR A 474 -3.58 23.69 13.80
C THR A 474 -5.10 23.67 13.97
N PRO A 475 -5.85 23.19 12.95
CA PRO A 475 -7.26 22.85 13.11
C PRO A 475 -7.50 21.82 14.22
N SER A 476 -8.72 21.81 14.77
CA SER A 476 -9.12 20.81 15.76
C SER A 476 -9.27 19.44 15.10
N LEU A 477 -8.41 18.49 15.45
CA LEU A 477 -8.36 17.16 14.82
C LEU A 477 -9.71 16.45 14.82
N LEU A 478 -10.01 15.81 13.69
CA LEU A 478 -11.17 14.93 13.53
C LEU A 478 -11.02 13.69 14.42
N LYS A 479 -12.13 13.25 15.01
CA LYS A 479 -12.11 12.16 16.01
C LYS A 479 -12.61 10.84 15.45
N SER A 480 -13.30 10.83 14.30
CA SER A 480 -13.88 9.63 13.72
C SER A 480 -13.39 9.35 12.31
N GLY A 481 -13.26 8.06 11.97
CA GLY A 481 -12.93 7.63 10.61
C GLY A 481 -14.00 7.98 9.56
N ARG A 482 -15.26 8.19 9.99
CA ARG A 482 -16.35 8.65 9.12
C ARG A 482 -16.06 10.06 8.58
N GLU A 483 -15.66 10.97 9.46
CA GLU A 483 -15.36 12.37 9.10
C GLU A 483 -14.23 12.45 8.07
N GLN A 484 -13.22 11.61 8.19
CA GLN A 484 -12.07 11.62 7.30
C GLN A 484 -12.39 11.11 5.90
N LYS A 485 -13.28 10.11 5.76
CA LYS A 485 -13.77 9.69 4.45
C LYS A 485 -14.49 10.84 3.73
N ILE A 486 -15.32 11.56 4.46
CA ILE A 486 -16.04 12.73 3.94
C ILE A 486 -15.05 13.88 3.65
N LEU A 487 -13.97 14.04 4.45
CA LEU A 487 -12.92 15.01 4.19
C LEU A 487 -12.19 14.78 2.86
N SER A 488 -11.85 13.52 2.57
CA SER A 488 -11.22 13.16 1.29
C SER A 488 -12.15 13.51 0.12
N GLN A 489 -13.43 13.15 0.21
CA GLN A 489 -14.45 13.56 -0.77
C GLN A 489 -14.51 15.09 -0.95
N PHE A 490 -14.52 15.85 0.14
CA PHE A 490 -14.50 17.32 0.09
C PHE A 490 -13.32 17.84 -0.73
N PHE A 491 -12.09 17.38 -0.47
CA PHE A 491 -10.91 17.89 -1.18
C PHE A 491 -10.84 17.42 -2.64
N THR A 492 -11.25 16.18 -2.94
CA THR A 492 -11.35 15.70 -4.32
C THR A 492 -12.30 16.56 -5.14
N ASN A 493 -13.46 16.91 -4.58
CA ASN A 493 -14.45 17.71 -5.29
C ASN A 493 -14.12 19.20 -5.29
N ALA A 494 -13.43 19.70 -4.24
CA ALA A 494 -13.06 21.10 -4.08
C ALA A 494 -12.26 21.64 -5.28
N THR A 495 -11.33 20.85 -5.80
CA THR A 495 -10.51 21.26 -6.95
C THR A 495 -11.37 21.49 -8.19
N THR A 496 -12.24 20.54 -8.53
CA THR A 496 -13.18 20.67 -9.64
C THR A 496 -14.11 21.86 -9.48
N VAL A 497 -14.69 22.04 -8.29
CA VAL A 497 -15.60 23.16 -7.99
C VAL A 497 -14.86 24.49 -8.06
N ARG A 498 -13.64 24.58 -7.54
CA ARG A 498 -12.82 25.79 -7.60
C ARG A 498 -12.51 26.17 -9.05
N ASP A 499 -12.10 25.21 -9.87
CA ASP A 499 -11.71 25.47 -11.26
C ASP A 499 -12.91 25.88 -12.13
N GLN A 500 -14.07 25.25 -11.91
CA GLN A 500 -15.27 25.47 -12.72
C GLN A 500 -16.18 26.60 -12.18
N LYS A 501 -16.15 26.86 -10.87
CA LYS A 501 -17.09 27.74 -10.14
C LYS A 501 -16.36 28.61 -9.10
N ASN A 502 -15.26 29.26 -9.51
CA ASN A 502 -14.37 30.02 -8.62
C ASN A 502 -15.10 31.10 -7.80
N GLU A 503 -16.07 31.83 -8.38
CA GLU A 503 -16.82 32.87 -7.65
C GLU A 503 -17.69 32.26 -6.55
N GLN A 504 -18.44 31.20 -6.85
CA GLN A 504 -19.28 30.51 -5.88
C GLN A 504 -18.42 29.83 -4.80
N TRP A 505 -17.29 29.24 -5.17
CA TRP A 505 -16.30 28.70 -4.23
C TRP A 505 -15.85 29.76 -3.23
N ASN A 506 -15.40 30.91 -3.72
CA ASN A 506 -14.97 32.03 -2.91
C ASN A 506 -16.07 32.53 -1.96
N GLN A 507 -17.30 32.67 -2.46
CA GLN A 507 -18.45 33.04 -1.64
C GLN A 507 -18.73 32.00 -0.55
N PHE A 508 -18.69 30.71 -0.87
CA PHE A 508 -18.89 29.61 0.07
C PHE A 508 -17.84 29.63 1.19
N ILE A 509 -16.55 29.77 0.85
CA ILE A 509 -15.46 29.86 1.84
C ILE A 509 -15.65 31.10 2.74
N MET A 510 -15.97 32.27 2.19
CA MET A 510 -16.23 33.50 2.97
C MET A 510 -17.41 33.35 3.93
N VAL A 511 -18.54 32.82 3.44
CA VAL A 511 -19.74 32.61 4.26
C VAL A 511 -19.44 31.61 5.37
N ALA A 512 -18.74 30.52 5.07
CA ALA A 512 -18.36 29.54 6.06
C ALA A 512 -17.47 30.16 7.15
N ALA A 513 -16.37 30.81 6.74
CA ALA A 513 -15.37 31.33 7.64
C ALA A 513 -15.89 32.50 8.51
N SER A 514 -16.77 33.36 7.97
CA SER A 514 -17.40 34.47 8.70
C SER A 514 -18.47 34.04 9.71
N LYS A 515 -18.99 32.81 9.61
CA LYS A 515 -20.06 32.29 10.49
C LYS A 515 -19.59 31.18 11.44
N MET A 516 -18.36 30.66 11.28
CA MET A 516 -17.80 29.63 12.16
C MET A 516 -17.61 30.09 13.61
N SER A 517 -17.68 29.10 14.51
CA SER A 517 -17.53 29.24 15.96
C SER A 517 -16.62 28.16 16.55
N THR A 518 -15.94 28.49 17.65
CA THR A 518 -15.11 27.55 18.40
C THR A 518 -15.93 26.49 19.14
N SER A 519 -17.15 26.85 19.56
CA SER A 519 -18.01 26.05 20.43
C SER A 519 -19.11 25.30 19.71
N ARG A 520 -19.47 25.72 18.48
CA ARG A 520 -20.56 25.13 17.70
C ARG A 520 -20.05 24.69 16.33
N PRO A 521 -20.19 23.39 15.97
CA PRO A 521 -19.78 22.88 14.67
C PRO A 521 -20.76 23.21 13.52
N SER A 522 -21.90 23.83 13.81
CA SER A 522 -22.86 24.30 12.80
C SER A 522 -22.60 25.74 12.37
N ILE A 523 -23.04 26.05 11.16
CA ILE A 523 -23.11 27.40 10.60
C ILE A 523 -24.55 27.88 10.72
N ASN A 524 -24.73 29.07 11.28
CA ASN A 524 -26.05 29.61 11.57
C ASN A 524 -26.40 30.78 10.65
N PHE A 525 -27.60 30.74 10.07
CA PHE A 525 -28.17 31.78 9.23
C PHE A 525 -29.42 32.35 9.89
N SER A 526 -29.64 33.65 9.74
CA SER A 526 -30.93 34.25 10.05
C SER A 526 -31.94 33.82 8.99
N ILE A 527 -33.22 33.74 9.33
CA ILE A 527 -34.28 33.50 8.33
C ILE A 527 -34.28 34.55 7.20
N LYS A 528 -33.79 35.76 7.48
CA LYS A 528 -33.64 36.83 6.46
C LYS A 528 -32.59 36.48 5.39
N ASP A 529 -31.63 35.62 5.73
CA ASP A 529 -30.55 35.17 4.85
C ASP A 529 -30.86 33.81 4.22
N MET A 530 -32.14 33.47 4.05
CA MET A 530 -32.57 32.14 3.59
C MET A 530 -31.94 31.76 2.24
N ASN A 531 -31.92 32.67 1.27
CA ASN A 531 -31.33 32.41 -0.04
C ASN A 531 -29.84 32.06 0.07
N ALA A 532 -29.09 32.80 0.88
CA ALA A 532 -27.67 32.53 1.12
C ALA A 532 -27.47 31.16 1.79
N ALA A 533 -28.37 30.74 2.68
CA ALA A 533 -28.32 29.43 3.31
C ALA A 533 -28.63 28.28 2.32
N VAL A 534 -29.56 28.50 1.37
CA VAL A 534 -29.87 27.57 0.29
C VAL A 534 -28.70 27.43 -0.68
N ASP A 535 -28.13 28.55 -1.13
CA ASP A 535 -26.98 28.55 -2.05
C ASP A 535 -25.75 27.90 -1.41
N PHE A 536 -25.56 28.13 -0.10
CA PHE A 536 -24.51 27.48 0.68
C PHE A 536 -24.66 25.94 0.67
N ILE A 537 -25.86 25.41 0.87
CA ILE A 537 -26.09 23.96 0.77
C ILE A 537 -25.93 23.45 -0.66
N LYS A 538 -26.43 24.16 -1.67
CA LYS A 538 -26.35 23.70 -3.06
C LYS A 538 -24.90 23.46 -3.47
N LEU A 539 -24.01 24.41 -3.20
CA LEU A 539 -22.58 24.22 -3.45
C LEU A 539 -21.96 23.19 -2.47
N GLY A 540 -22.36 23.22 -1.19
CA GLY A 540 -21.91 22.27 -0.18
C GLY A 540 -22.23 20.81 -0.54
N ALA A 541 -23.34 20.56 -1.23
CA ALA A 541 -23.78 19.26 -1.71
C ALA A 541 -22.95 18.75 -2.91
N GLU A 542 -22.35 19.66 -3.69
CA GLU A 542 -21.37 19.30 -4.72
C GLU A 542 -20.02 18.90 -4.11
N LEU A 543 -19.66 19.48 -2.96
CA LEU A 543 -18.43 19.18 -2.22
C LEU A 543 -18.57 17.91 -1.38
N ILE A 544 -19.71 17.71 -0.72
CA ILE A 544 -20.00 16.59 0.18
C ILE A 544 -21.43 16.12 -0.11
N GLU A 545 -21.63 14.81 -0.33
CA GLU A 545 -22.96 14.25 -0.61
C GLU A 545 -24.03 14.73 0.38
N ASP A 546 -25.22 15.05 -0.15
CA ASP A 546 -26.37 15.58 0.58
C ASP A 546 -26.79 14.71 1.78
N LYS A 547 -26.65 13.39 1.70
CA LYS A 547 -26.92 12.46 2.82
C LYS A 547 -26.15 12.76 4.11
N TYR A 548 -25.05 13.52 4.05
CA TYR A 548 -24.23 13.89 5.21
C TYR A 548 -24.62 15.23 5.83
N TRP A 549 -25.46 16.02 5.17
CA TRP A 549 -25.87 17.33 5.64
C TRP A 549 -27.09 17.25 6.55
N LEU A 550 -27.08 18.11 7.57
CA LEU A 550 -28.17 18.27 8.53
C LEU A 550 -28.58 19.75 8.61
N VAL A 551 -29.87 19.96 8.41
CA VAL A 551 -30.54 21.25 8.55
C VAL A 551 -31.39 21.21 9.82
N ARG A 552 -31.23 22.22 10.69
CA ARG A 552 -32.10 22.43 11.85
C ARG A 552 -32.76 23.81 11.80
N GLY A 553 -34.03 23.85 12.16
CA GLY A 553 -34.82 25.08 12.25
C GLY A 553 -36.23 24.80 12.79
N ASN A 554 -37.09 25.81 12.81
CA ASN A 554 -38.49 25.63 13.16
C ASN A 554 -39.28 24.95 12.00
N GLU A 555 -40.52 24.54 12.26
CA GLU A 555 -41.34 23.82 11.26
C GLU A 555 -41.58 24.61 9.96
N GLU A 556 -41.79 25.92 10.07
CA GLU A 556 -41.99 26.81 8.92
C GLU A 556 -40.76 26.88 8.02
N ILE A 557 -39.58 27.10 8.62
CA ILE A 557 -38.28 27.08 7.94
C ILE A 557 -38.07 25.73 7.27
N MET A 558 -38.36 24.62 7.95
CA MET A 558 -38.17 23.27 7.38
C MET A 558 -39.05 23.04 6.15
N SER A 559 -40.30 23.52 6.15
CA SER A 559 -41.20 23.39 5.01
C SER A 559 -40.68 24.16 3.79
N LEU A 560 -40.25 25.40 4.00
CA LEU A 560 -39.66 26.25 2.96
C LEU A 560 -38.34 25.68 2.42
N PHE A 561 -37.43 25.24 3.30
CA PHE A 561 -36.14 24.66 2.90
C PHE A 561 -36.30 23.38 2.09
N LYS A 562 -37.23 22.50 2.47
CA LYS A 562 -37.51 21.25 1.73
C LYS A 562 -38.02 21.52 0.31
N LYS A 563 -38.78 22.60 0.11
CA LYS A 563 -39.27 22.99 -1.22
C LYS A 563 -38.11 23.44 -2.12
N GLU A 564 -37.27 24.36 -1.62
CA GLU A 564 -36.13 24.92 -2.36
C GLU A 564 -35.01 23.89 -2.62
N LEU A 565 -34.90 22.86 -1.79
CA LEU A 565 -33.90 21.79 -1.88
C LEU A 565 -34.49 20.44 -2.32
N SER A 566 -35.60 20.46 -3.04
CA SER A 566 -36.28 19.25 -3.53
C SER A 566 -35.40 18.34 -4.41
N GLY A 567 -34.35 18.88 -5.03
CA GLY A 567 -33.33 18.12 -5.77
C GLY A 567 -32.31 17.35 -4.92
N TYR A 568 -32.39 17.46 -3.58
CA TYR A 568 -31.45 16.84 -2.63
C TYR A 568 -32.22 15.98 -1.61
N PRO A 569 -32.73 14.81 -2.03
CA PRO A 569 -33.69 14.02 -1.25
C PRO A 569 -33.09 13.40 0.01
N ASP A 570 -31.77 13.22 0.09
CA ASP A 570 -31.13 12.53 1.22
C ASP A 570 -30.76 13.44 2.38
N LEU A 571 -30.91 14.77 2.22
CA LEU A 571 -30.73 15.77 3.27
C LEU A 571 -31.49 15.40 4.55
N LYS A 572 -30.83 15.54 5.70
CA LYS A 572 -31.48 15.33 7.00
C LYS A 572 -32.02 16.65 7.53
N PHE A 573 -33.25 16.60 8.03
CA PHE A 573 -33.94 17.73 8.65
C PHE A 573 -34.36 17.36 10.06
N GLU A 574 -34.08 18.22 11.03
CA GLU A 574 -34.56 18.08 12.40
C GLU A 574 -35.17 19.40 12.88
N THR A 575 -36.37 19.33 13.45
CA THR A 575 -36.99 20.50 14.08
C THR A 575 -36.32 20.81 15.41
N TYR A 576 -36.08 22.10 15.68
CA TYR A 576 -35.50 22.57 16.93
C TYR A 576 -36.24 23.84 17.41
N LYS A 577 -36.26 24.05 18.73
CA LYS A 577 -36.96 25.13 19.48
C LYS A 577 -36.81 26.55 18.88
N PRO A 578 -37.69 27.52 19.23
CA PRO A 578 -38.18 28.56 18.33
C PRO A 578 -37.21 29.74 18.21
N ASP A 579 -36.12 29.53 17.49
CA ASP A 579 -35.28 30.62 17.01
C ASP A 579 -35.48 30.73 15.49
N ASN A 580 -35.59 31.96 14.97
CA ASN A 580 -35.61 32.26 13.52
C ASN A 580 -34.21 32.06 12.89
N ILE A 581 -33.59 30.93 13.20
CA ILE A 581 -32.22 30.56 12.87
C ILE A 581 -32.23 29.23 12.14
N ILE A 582 -31.52 29.18 11.02
CA ILE A 582 -31.26 27.98 10.23
C ILE A 582 -29.85 27.52 10.58
N SER A 583 -29.72 26.34 11.18
CA SER A 583 -28.42 25.76 11.51
C SER A 583 -28.08 24.67 10.50
N LEU A 584 -26.91 24.80 9.87
CA LEU A 584 -26.42 23.93 8.81
C LEU A 584 -25.11 23.27 9.24
N GLY A 585 -24.89 22.01 8.89
CA GLY A 585 -23.62 21.36 9.11
C GLY A 585 -23.65 19.88 8.76
N ILE A 586 -22.49 19.21 8.92
CA ILE A 586 -22.36 17.77 8.70
C ILE A 586 -22.83 17.03 9.94
N HIS A 587 -23.56 15.92 9.78
CA HIS A 587 -24.00 15.11 10.93
C HIS A 587 -23.14 13.88 11.21
N ASN A 588 -23.06 13.55 12.49
CA ASN A 588 -22.66 12.26 13.01
C ASN A 588 -23.83 11.62 13.79
N PRO A 589 -23.90 10.27 13.84
CA PRO A 589 -24.85 9.58 14.70
C PRO A 589 -24.60 9.91 16.18
N ASN A 590 -25.64 10.24 16.93
CA ASN A 590 -25.50 10.60 18.35
C ASN A 590 -25.33 9.35 19.25
N SER A 591 -24.10 9.10 19.70
CA SER A 591 -23.75 7.95 20.55
C SER A 591 -24.43 7.95 21.93
N LYS A 592 -24.82 9.12 22.45
CA LYS A 592 -25.40 9.26 23.80
C LYS A 592 -26.84 8.75 23.92
N LYS A 593 -27.55 8.58 22.79
CA LYS A 593 -28.93 8.08 22.77
C LYS A 593 -29.03 6.61 23.22
N ASN A 594 -28.01 5.80 22.91
CA ASN A 594 -27.96 4.40 23.36
C ASN A 594 -27.68 4.26 24.88
N SER A 595 -27.13 5.30 25.52
CA SER A 595 -26.76 5.28 26.96
C SER A 595 -27.84 5.82 27.90
N LYS A 596 -28.81 6.60 27.38
CA LYS A 596 -29.84 7.27 28.19
C LYS A 596 -31.25 6.91 27.69
N LYS A 597 -31.66 5.65 27.86
CA LYS A 597 -33.06 5.23 27.67
C LYS A 597 -34.00 5.64 28.82
N ASN A 598 -33.48 6.18 29.93
CA ASN A 598 -34.23 6.42 31.18
C ASN A 598 -34.50 7.90 31.52
N SER A 599 -34.44 8.84 30.56
CA SER A 599 -34.80 10.24 30.82
C SER A 599 -35.78 10.76 29.77
N ASN A 600 -36.89 11.38 30.20
CA ASN A 600 -37.95 12.02 29.40
C ASN A 600 -37.48 13.25 28.58
N ILE A 601 -36.24 13.27 28.12
CA ILE A 601 -35.67 14.34 27.29
C ILE A 601 -35.53 13.76 25.88
N GLU A 602 -36.25 14.31 24.91
CA GLU A 602 -36.06 13.98 23.50
C GLU A 602 -34.63 14.36 23.06
N VAL A 603 -33.76 13.35 22.98
CA VAL A 603 -32.39 13.52 22.48
C VAL A 603 -32.40 13.34 20.96
N SER A 604 -31.93 14.36 20.25
CA SER A 604 -31.75 14.35 18.78
C SER A 604 -30.95 13.12 18.32
N ASN A 605 -31.31 12.59 17.15
CA ASN A 605 -30.66 11.42 16.54
C ASN A 605 -29.23 11.72 16.06
N TYR A 606 -28.93 13.00 15.85
CA TYR A 606 -27.72 13.46 15.20
C TYR A 606 -26.99 14.50 16.05
N GLU A 607 -25.67 14.58 15.89
CA GLU A 607 -24.87 15.70 16.38
C GLU A 607 -24.10 16.32 15.23
N TYR A 608 -23.83 17.62 15.31
CA TYR A 608 -23.00 18.28 14.30
C TYR A 608 -21.54 17.85 14.44
N SER A 609 -20.94 17.47 13.33
CA SER A 609 -19.54 17.12 13.21
C SER A 609 -18.66 18.37 13.07
N PRO A 610 -17.46 18.41 13.68
CA PRO A 610 -16.45 19.44 13.42
C PRO A 610 -15.86 19.39 12.00
N LEU A 611 -16.24 18.42 11.16
CA LEU A 611 -15.66 18.21 9.84
C LEU A 611 -15.66 19.46 8.96
N LEU A 612 -16.80 20.12 8.81
CA LEU A 612 -16.90 21.30 7.93
C LEU A 612 -15.94 22.40 8.38
N ARG A 613 -15.82 22.61 9.70
CA ARG A 613 -14.86 23.54 10.27
C ARG A 613 -13.43 23.13 10.02
N PHE A 614 -13.10 21.85 10.14
CA PHE A 614 -11.77 21.34 9.85
C PHE A 614 -11.39 21.57 8.39
N ALA A 615 -12.28 21.19 7.47
CA ALA A 615 -12.06 21.30 6.03
C ALA A 615 -11.83 22.76 5.61
N ILE A 616 -12.73 23.66 6.02
CA ILE A 616 -12.63 25.10 5.71
C ILE A 616 -11.36 25.68 6.33
N HIS A 617 -11.07 25.41 7.61
CA HIS A 617 -9.85 25.92 8.24
C HIS A 617 -8.59 25.49 7.49
N LEU A 618 -8.51 24.24 7.05
CA LEU A 618 -7.39 23.77 6.26
C LEU A 618 -7.32 24.45 4.88
N THR A 619 -8.46 24.62 4.19
CA THR A 619 -8.54 25.38 2.94
C THR A 619 -8.05 26.81 3.11
N LEU A 620 -8.41 27.50 4.21
CA LEU A 620 -7.96 28.86 4.48
C LEU A 620 -6.43 28.93 4.65
N ILE A 621 -5.81 27.91 5.25
CA ILE A 621 -4.36 27.85 5.42
C ILE A 621 -3.67 27.59 4.07
N LEU A 622 -4.16 26.59 3.33
CA LEU A 622 -3.47 26.03 2.18
C LEU A 622 -3.65 26.81 0.88
N ASP A 623 -4.79 27.48 0.70
CA ASP A 623 -5.24 27.87 -0.63
C ASP A 623 -5.48 29.37 -0.82
N LEU A 624 -5.71 30.11 0.25
CA LEU A 624 -6.10 31.51 0.11
C LEU A 624 -4.93 32.42 -0.18
N ASP A 625 -5.16 33.27 -1.18
CA ASP A 625 -4.27 34.33 -1.60
C ASP A 625 -4.35 35.53 -0.64
N ASN A 626 -3.27 36.31 -0.57
CA ASN A 626 -3.09 37.40 0.42
C ASN A 626 -4.20 38.46 0.37
N GLN A 627 -4.89 38.63 -0.76
CA GLN A 627 -5.98 39.61 -0.91
C GLN A 627 -7.29 39.13 -0.28
N PHE A 628 -7.57 37.83 -0.29
CA PHE A 628 -8.83 37.28 0.20
C PHE A 628 -8.89 37.31 1.73
N LEU A 629 -7.79 36.96 2.40
CA LEU A 629 -7.69 37.04 3.87
C LEU A 629 -7.68 38.48 4.40
N LYS A 630 -7.41 39.50 3.56
CA LYS A 630 -7.54 40.92 3.92
C LYS A 630 -8.99 41.42 3.88
N MET A 631 -9.87 40.72 3.17
CA MET A 631 -11.31 41.02 3.11
C MET A 631 -12.09 40.39 4.27
N MET A 632 -11.48 39.44 4.99
CA MET A 632 -11.97 38.83 6.22
C MET A 632 -11.49 39.60 7.44
#